data_AF-A0A917YKE5-F1
#
_entry.id   AF-A0A917YKE5-F1
#
_cell.length_a   1.000
_cell.length_b   1.000
_cell.length_c   1.000
_cell.angle_alpha   90.00
_cell.angle_beta   90.00
_cell.angle_gamma   90.00
#
_symmetry.space_group_name_H-M   'P 1'
#
loop_
_entity.id
_entity.type
_entity.pdbx_description
1 polymer ?
#
loop_
_entity_poly.entity_id
_entity_poly.type
_entity_poly.pdbx_seq_one_letter_code
_entity_poly.pdbx_strand_id
1 'polypeptide(L)' 'MDTYSFLRQLADSWVLILMTVLFVAIVLFAYRPGSRKLQDDAANSIFRNERRPAPDLAEPARNKKEA' A
#
# COMPACT_ATOMS: atom_id res chain seq x y z
N MET A 1 17.64 32.39 32.04
CA MET A 1 16.39 32.29 31.25
C MET A 1 15.30 31.85 32.19
N ASP A 2 14.27 32.68 32.39
CA ASP A 2 13.18 32.40 33.33
C ASP A 2 12.24 31.31 32.80
N THR A 3 11.64 30.54 33.71
CA THR A 3 10.74 29.39 33.43
C THR A 3 9.62 29.74 32.45
N TYR A 4 9.10 30.97 32.52
CA TYR A 4 8.07 31.47 31.61
C TYR A 4 8.52 31.48 30.14
N SER A 5 9.77 31.86 29.87
CA SER A 5 10.31 31.89 28.51
C SER A 5 10.43 30.48 27.92
N PHE A 6 10.73 29.49 28.75
CA PHE A 6 10.79 28.08 28.35
C PHE A 6 9.39 27.54 28.02
N LEU A 7 8.41 27.74 28.91
CA LEU A 7 7.02 27.32 28.67
C LEU A 7 6.43 27.97 27.40
N ARG A 8 6.77 29.24 27.14
CA ARG A 8 6.30 29.97 25.96
C ARG A 8 6.90 29.45 24.66
N GLN A 9 8.21 29.21 24.61
CA GLN A 9 8.85 28.63 23.42
C GLN A 9 8.35 27.21 23.11
N LEU A 10 8.13 26.43 24.18
CA LEU A 10 7.49 25.14 24.09
C LEU A 10 6.10 25.30 23.45
N ALA A 11 5.22 26.12 24.05
CA ALA A 11 3.85 26.36 23.58
C ALA A 11 3.75 26.87 22.13
N ASP A 12 4.57 27.84 21.73
CA ASP A 12 4.54 28.43 20.38
C ASP A 12 4.94 27.44 19.27
N SER A 13 5.81 26.47 19.56
CA SER A 13 6.44 25.64 18.52
C SER A 13 5.77 24.27 18.31
N TRP A 14 4.83 23.86 19.16
CA TRP A 14 4.23 22.52 19.12
C TRP A 14 3.52 22.20 17.80
N VAL A 15 2.73 23.15 17.28
CA VAL A 15 1.96 22.94 16.05
C VAL A 15 2.89 22.82 14.84
N LEU A 16 3.95 23.64 14.79
CA LEU A 16 4.96 23.59 13.74
C LEU A 16 5.72 22.25 13.76
N ILE A 17 6.10 21.77 14.94
CA ILE A 17 6.74 20.45 15.10
C ILE A 17 5.79 19.35 14.64
N LEU A 18 4.53 19.38 15.04
CA LEU A 18 3.54 18.38 14.65
C LEU A 18 3.37 18.31 13.13
N MET A 19 3.23 19.45 12.44
CA MET A 19 3.17 19.49 10.98
C MET A 19 4.44 18.95 10.32
N THR A 20 5.61 19.30 10.87
CA THR A 20 6.90 18.85 10.34
C THR A 20 7.07 17.34 10.47
N VAL A 21 6.75 16.78 11.64
CA VAL A 21 6.79 15.33 11.89
C VAL A 21 5.78 14.59 11.02
N LEU A 22 4.55 15.11 10.91
CA LEU A 22 3.53 14.55 10.04
C LEU A 22 3.99 14.51 8.58
N PHE A 23 4.55 15.62 8.09
CA PHE A 23 5.08 15.72 6.72
C PHE A 23 6.17 14.67 6.48
N VAL A 24 7.16 14.57 7.37
CA VAL A 24 8.23 13.56 7.26
C VAL A 24 7.65 12.15 7.32
N ALA A 25 6.67 11.88 8.19
CA ALA A 25 6.01 10.59 8.26
C ALA A 25 5.32 10.21 6.95
N ILE A 26 4.63 11.15 6.30
CA ILE A 26 3.99 10.94 4.99
C ILE A 26 5.04 10.67 3.91
N VAL A 27 6.13 11.44 3.90
CA VAL A 27 7.24 11.25 2.94
C VAL A 27 7.85 9.85 3.11
N LEU A 28 8.17 9.45 4.35
CA LEU A 28 8.69 8.12 4.65
C LEU A 28 7.69 7.02 4.29
N PHE A 29 6.40 7.26 4.50
CA PHE A 29 5.33 6.33 4.09
C PHE A 29 5.27 6.17 2.56
N ALA A 30 5.41 7.25 1.80
CA ALA A 30 5.44 7.20 0.33
C ALA A 30 6.64 6.41 -0.20
N TYR A 31 7.80 6.56 0.45
CA TYR A 31 9.01 5.79 0.13
C TYR A 31 9.01 4.36 0.70
N ARG A 32 8.06 3.99 1.57
CA ARG A 32 7.97 2.65 2.15
C ARG A 32 7.74 1.65 1.00
N PRO A 33 8.67 0.71 0.73
CA PRO A 33 8.66 -0.16 -0.45
C PRO A 33 7.65 -1.33 -0.34
N GLY A 34 6.46 -1.09 0.20
CA GLY A 34 5.44 -2.12 0.45
C GLY A 34 4.40 -2.30 -0.65
N SER A 35 4.13 -1.25 -1.45
CA SER A 35 3.04 -1.28 -2.44
C SER A 35 3.42 -1.92 -3.79
N ARG A 36 4.71 -2.17 -4.03
CA ARG A 36 5.18 -2.67 -5.34
C ARG A 36 4.54 -4.01 -5.70
N LYS A 37 4.37 -4.94 -4.75
CA LYS A 37 3.79 -6.26 -5.05
C LYS A 37 2.33 -6.19 -5.52
N LEU A 38 1.53 -5.32 -4.91
CA LEU A 38 0.11 -5.18 -5.26
C LEU A 38 -0.06 -4.45 -6.61
N GLN A 39 0.79 -3.46 -6.87
CA GLN A 39 0.82 -2.75 -8.16
C GLN A 39 1.30 -3.64 -9.30
N ASP A 40 2.30 -4.48 -9.04
CA ASP A 40 2.87 -5.42 -10.02
C ASP A 40 1.87 -6.54 -10.37
N ASP A 41 1.10 -7.03 -9.37
CA ASP A 41 0.03 -8.01 -9.58
C ASP A 41 -1.14 -7.41 -10.40
N ALA A 42 -1.53 -6.16 -10.12
CA ALA A 42 -2.53 -5.44 -10.90
C ALA A 42 -2.08 -5.21 -12.36
N ALA A 43 -0.82 -4.81 -12.57
CA ALA A 43 -0.25 -4.60 -13.90
C ALA A 43 -0.17 -5.91 -14.71
N ASN A 44 0.12 -7.03 -14.07
CA ASN A 44 0.19 -8.34 -14.72
C ASN A 44 -1.16 -9.07 -14.82
N SER A 45 -2.25 -8.50 -14.30
CA SER A 45 -3.57 -9.14 -14.26
C SER A 45 -4.13 -9.50 -15.65
N ILE A 46 -3.95 -8.60 -16.64
CA ILE A 46 -4.37 -8.83 -18.03
C ILE A 46 -3.49 -9.89 -18.70
N PHE A 47 -2.19 -9.86 -18.43
CA PHE A 47 -1.21 -10.76 -19.03
C PHE A 47 -1.17 -12.16 -18.38
N ARG A 48 -1.88 -12.40 -17.28
CA ARG A 48 -1.73 -13.66 -16.53
C ARG A 48 -2.15 -14.90 -17.34
N ASN A 49 -3.00 -14.72 -18.36
CA ASN A 49 -3.56 -15.79 -19.19
C ASN A 49 -2.94 -15.90 -20.60
N GLU A 50 -1.89 -15.13 -20.90
CA GLU A 50 -1.30 -15.11 -22.26
C GLU A 50 -0.53 -16.41 -22.59
N ARG A 51 0.07 -17.05 -21.57
CA ARG A 51 0.86 -18.28 -21.75
C ARG A 51 0.02 -19.57 -21.75
N ARG A 52 -1.19 -19.51 -21.21
CA ARG A 52 -2.15 -20.62 -21.19
C ARG A 52 -3.56 -20.06 -21.03
N PRO A 53 -4.48 -20.36 -21.97
CA PRO A 53 -5.88 -19.98 -21.83
C PRO A 53 -6.43 -20.47 -20.49
N ALA A 54 -7.30 -19.69 -19.84
CA ALA A 54 -8.05 -20.21 -18.70
C ALA A 54 -8.80 -21.47 -19.14
N PRO A 55 -8.82 -22.55 -18.33
CA PRO A 55 -9.74 -23.65 -18.60
C PRO A 55 -11.12 -23.03 -18.73
N ASP A 56 -11.86 -23.40 -19.78
CA ASP A 56 -13.23 -22.93 -19.87
C ASP A 56 -13.96 -23.32 -18.58
N LEU A 57 -14.84 -22.45 -18.11
CA LEU A 57 -15.71 -22.76 -16.97
C LEU A 57 -16.89 -23.64 -17.43
N ALA A 58 -16.74 -24.36 -18.54
CA ALA A 58 -17.79 -25.01 -19.29
C ALA A 58 -17.45 -26.45 -19.69
N GLU A 59 -16.49 -27.11 -19.03
CA GLU A 59 -16.37 -28.56 -19.08
C GLU A 59 -17.07 -29.16 -17.85
N PRO A 60 -18.40 -29.38 -17.91
CA PRO A 60 -19.07 -30.16 -16.88
C PRO A 60 -18.45 -31.54 -16.90
N ALA A 61 -17.80 -31.88 -15.79
CA ALA A 61 -17.42 -33.21 -15.34
C ALA A 61 -17.53 -34.29 -16.42
N ARG A 62 -16.44 -34.45 -17.20
CA ARG A 62 -16.04 -35.67 -17.90
C ARG A 62 -16.95 -36.85 -17.55
N ASN A 63 -17.92 -37.14 -18.41
CA ASN A 63 -18.80 -38.29 -18.25
C ASN A 63 -17.98 -39.57 -18.42
N LYS A 64 -17.36 -40.00 -17.31
CA LYS A 64 -16.71 -41.29 -17.15
C LYS A 64 -17.79 -42.31 -16.79
N LYS A 65 -18.70 -42.57 -17.72
CA LYS A 65 -19.65 -43.69 -17.67
C LYS A 65 -19.79 -44.29 -19.06
N GLU A 66 -18.70 -44.88 -19.54
CA GLU A 66 -18.78 -46.01 -20.44
C GLU A 66 -18.63 -47.27 -19.57
N ALA A 67 -19.74 -47.98 -19.36
CA ALA A 67 -19.84 -49.40 -18.98
C ALA A 67 -21.31 -49.82 -19.05
#